data_AF-A0A0L6V1F5-F1
#
_entry.id   AF-A0A0L6V1F5-F1
#
_cell.length_a   1.000
_cell.length_b   1.000
_cell.length_c   1.000
_cell.angle_alpha   90.00
_cell.angle_beta   90.00
_cell.angle_gamma   90.00
#
_symmetry.space_group_name_H-M   'P 1'
#
loop_
_entity.id
_entity.type
_entity.pdbx_description
1 polymer ?
#
loop_
_entity_poly.entity_id
_entity_poly.type
_entity_poly.pdbx_seq_one_letter_code
_entity_poly.pdbx_strand_id
1 'polypeptide(L)'
;MANMPSPLRNQTMGKKIMKQTISLIMWLLYINAAVLKHLNATWIISPHRKLVDWIFNMIFEPQNSLPVIGRFSSQDIQAFAKGKEFGPIQRMLITLLSSSTWSSREPQTAVMIISNYYENECLEVSHALKSGQLPDLRSFAIQSKNSNVRIGSGFDEASWIQELGNFPVRSLQHLPESLKPKFYTRDILNERIFVNLGPSKPELSDNILKILSAEKPSMYQSFNFKFNDSKFPVVIRFKKRADNQGRNHGWVWLSHTINQTLMAKKDLLNKLKRFMSHLNICHSALLRHMKDTKSEIRFELQPYFINWIHQVLFDVNQNKLPLLGEFVLEDGKSMDSFSPEDFNEIQRLLIRLITSHNSHWRTFQVALSVFGYWLKNMAGLLYNQLFKNDEEYWDILTKIIDSVSYPYNKTS
;
A
#
# COMPACT_ATOMS: atom_id res chain seq x y z
N MET A 1 -29.42 40.52 2.75
CA MET A 1 -28.12 40.00 3.23
C MET A 1 -28.23 38.50 3.38
N ALA A 2 -27.58 37.71 2.52
CA ALA A 2 -27.61 36.26 2.60
C ALA A 2 -26.60 35.79 3.66
N ASN A 3 -27.07 35.04 4.66
CA ASN A 3 -26.24 34.41 5.67
C ASN A 3 -25.29 33.39 5.00
N MET A 4 -24.01 33.74 4.88
CA MET A 4 -22.98 32.78 4.49
C MET A 4 -22.93 31.64 5.52
N PRO A 5 -22.99 30.37 5.10
CA PRO A 5 -22.89 29.24 6.02
C PRO A 5 -21.51 29.19 6.69
N SER A 6 -21.48 28.85 7.98
CA SER A 6 -20.27 28.82 8.80
C SER A 6 -19.21 27.84 8.24
N PRO A 7 -17.90 28.14 8.38
CA PRO A 7 -16.82 27.32 7.83
C PRO A 7 -16.84 25.85 8.28
N LEU A 8 -17.30 25.57 9.51
CA LEU A 8 -17.46 24.21 10.04
C LEU A 8 -18.54 23.40 9.29
N ARG A 9 -19.63 24.06 8.86
CA ARG A 9 -20.74 23.42 8.13
C ARG A 9 -20.32 23.00 6.72
N ASN A 10 -19.45 23.79 6.08
CA ASN A 10 -18.90 23.47 4.76
C ASN A 10 -17.92 22.29 4.80
N GLN A 11 -17.08 22.17 5.85
CA GLN A 11 -16.19 21.02 6.02
C GLN A 11 -16.93 19.70 6.28
N THR A 12 -18.03 19.74 7.03
CA THR A 12 -18.85 18.55 7.29
C THR A 12 -19.64 18.12 6.05
N MET A 13 -20.14 19.08 5.28
CA MET A 13 -20.86 18.81 4.02
C MET A 13 -19.96 18.22 2.94
N GLY A 14 -18.74 18.73 2.78
CA GLY A 14 -17.74 18.18 1.85
C GLY A 14 -17.36 16.74 2.18
N LYS A 15 -17.15 16.43 3.47
CA LYS A 15 -16.88 15.06 3.94
C LYS A 15 -18.05 14.11 3.66
N LYS A 16 -19.30 14.57 3.83
CA LYS A 16 -20.50 13.78 3.53
C LYS A 16 -20.57 13.41 2.05
N ILE A 17 -20.45 14.42 1.18
CA ILE A 17 -20.50 14.23 -0.28
C ILE A 17 -19.40 13.25 -0.71
N MET A 18 -18.16 13.46 -0.25
CA MET A 18 -17.05 12.58 -0.58
C MET A 18 -17.32 11.12 -0.16
N LYS A 19 -17.85 10.91 1.04
CA LYS A 19 -18.19 9.56 1.53
C LYS A 19 -19.29 8.91 0.69
N GLN A 20 -20.34 9.64 0.32
CA GLN A 20 -21.43 9.13 -0.52
C GLN A 20 -20.93 8.80 -1.93
N THR A 21 -20.09 9.65 -2.53
CA THR A 21 -19.47 9.41 -3.84
C THR A 21 -18.58 8.17 -3.80
N ILE A 22 -17.72 8.00 -2.78
CA ILE A 22 -16.88 6.80 -2.63
C ILE A 22 -17.75 5.55 -2.49
N SER A 23 -18.78 5.59 -1.64
CA SER A 23 -19.71 4.47 -1.43
C SER A 23 -20.43 4.08 -2.73
N LEU A 24 -20.91 5.06 -3.50
CA LEU A 24 -21.54 4.83 -4.80
C LEU A 24 -20.58 4.16 -5.79
N ILE A 25 -19.36 4.69 -5.93
CA ILE A 25 -18.35 4.12 -6.84
C ILE A 25 -18.02 2.69 -6.44
N MET A 26 -17.88 2.41 -5.14
CA MET A 26 -17.67 1.04 -4.66
C MET A 26 -18.80 0.11 -5.07
N TRP A 27 -20.06 0.51 -4.90
CA TRP A 27 -21.21 -0.30 -5.33
C TRP A 27 -21.26 -0.52 -6.84
N LEU A 28 -20.97 0.50 -7.66
CA LEU A 28 -20.86 0.36 -9.10
C LEU A 28 -19.80 -0.67 -9.50
N LEU A 29 -18.62 -0.59 -8.87
CA LEU A 29 -17.53 -1.52 -9.13
C LEU A 29 -17.86 -2.95 -8.68
N TYR A 30 -18.54 -3.12 -7.54
CA TYR A 30 -18.94 -4.42 -7.03
C TYR A 30 -19.93 -5.12 -7.97
N ILE A 31 -20.99 -4.41 -8.37
CA ILE A 31 -21.99 -4.95 -9.31
C ILE A 31 -21.30 -5.29 -10.64
N ASN A 32 -20.43 -4.40 -11.15
CA ASN A 32 -19.71 -4.65 -12.39
C ASN A 32 -18.80 -5.89 -12.30
N ALA A 33 -18.09 -6.06 -11.19
CA ALA A 33 -17.22 -7.21 -10.99
C ALA A 33 -18.03 -8.52 -10.92
N ALA A 34 -19.19 -8.51 -10.26
CA ALA A 34 -20.07 -9.66 -10.19
C ALA A 34 -20.62 -10.05 -11.58
N VAL A 35 -21.07 -9.07 -12.37
CA VAL A 35 -21.53 -9.29 -13.75
C VAL A 35 -20.43 -9.89 -14.61
N LEU A 36 -19.23 -9.30 -14.60
CA LEU A 36 -18.09 -9.78 -15.40
C LEU A 36 -17.65 -11.19 -15.01
N LYS A 37 -17.70 -11.51 -13.71
CA LYS A 37 -17.41 -12.86 -13.22
C LYS A 37 -18.37 -13.90 -13.79
N HIS A 38 -19.66 -13.57 -13.92
CA HIS A 38 -20.65 -14.47 -14.50
C HIS A 38 -20.50 -14.67 -16.00
N LEU A 39 -19.94 -13.69 -16.70
CA LEU A 39 -19.67 -13.77 -18.14
C LEU A 39 -18.38 -14.53 -18.48
N ASN A 40 -17.64 -15.07 -17.50
CA ASN A 40 -16.31 -15.66 -17.68
C ASN A 40 -15.35 -14.76 -18.47
N ALA A 41 -15.53 -13.44 -18.38
CA ALA A 41 -14.77 -12.45 -19.11
C ALA A 41 -13.41 -12.20 -18.42
N THR A 42 -12.51 -13.17 -18.46
CA THR A 42 -11.10 -13.05 -18.01
C THR A 42 -10.24 -12.18 -18.92
N TRP A 43 -10.75 -11.78 -20.10
CA TRP A 43 -9.98 -11.11 -21.16
C TRP A 43 -10.15 -9.60 -21.27
N ILE A 44 -11.09 -8.98 -20.56
CA ILE A 44 -11.25 -7.51 -20.64
C ILE A 44 -10.36 -6.86 -19.58
N ILE A 45 -9.15 -6.49 -19.98
CA ILE A 45 -8.36 -5.51 -19.23
C ILE A 45 -9.14 -4.18 -19.27
N SER A 46 -9.49 -3.70 -18.07
CA SER A 46 -9.95 -2.35 -17.73
C SER A 46 -11.44 -1.92 -17.90
N PRO A 47 -12.47 -2.79 -17.81
CA PRO A 47 -13.87 -2.35 -17.83
C PRO A 47 -14.25 -1.50 -16.60
N HIS A 48 -13.57 -1.71 -15.47
CA HIS A 48 -13.73 -0.86 -14.28
C HIS A 48 -13.24 0.57 -14.52
N ARG A 49 -12.14 0.77 -15.26
CA ARG A 49 -11.64 2.11 -15.55
C ARG A 49 -12.59 2.87 -16.47
N LYS A 50 -13.12 2.21 -17.51
CA LYS A 50 -14.13 2.84 -18.39
C LYS A 50 -15.37 3.27 -17.61
N LEU A 51 -15.88 2.41 -16.72
CA LEU A 51 -17.01 2.74 -15.85
C LEU A 51 -16.69 3.91 -14.90
N VAL A 52 -15.49 3.93 -14.32
CA VAL A 52 -15.02 5.01 -13.42
C VAL A 52 -14.85 6.31 -14.19
N ASP A 53 -14.14 6.30 -15.32
CA ASP A 53 -13.94 7.48 -16.17
C ASP A 53 -15.29 8.03 -16.65
N TRP A 54 -16.21 7.15 -17.06
CA TRP A 54 -17.57 7.54 -17.45
C TRP A 54 -18.34 8.22 -16.32
N ILE A 55 -18.37 7.66 -15.11
CA ILE A 55 -19.11 8.29 -14.00
C ILE A 55 -18.43 9.59 -13.53
N PHE A 56 -17.10 9.67 -13.61
CA PHE A 56 -16.37 10.91 -13.32
C PHE A 56 -16.72 12.00 -14.33
N ASN A 57 -16.74 11.69 -15.62
CA ASN A 57 -17.17 12.63 -16.65
C ASN A 57 -18.60 13.11 -16.38
N MET A 58 -19.52 12.21 -16.01
CA MET A 58 -20.90 12.61 -15.67
C MET A 58 -21.00 13.54 -14.45
N ILE A 59 -20.08 13.43 -13.49
CA ILE A 59 -20.08 14.25 -12.27
C ILE A 59 -19.40 15.61 -12.51
N PHE A 60 -18.24 15.61 -13.14
CA PHE A 60 -17.32 16.75 -13.17
C PHE A 60 -17.24 17.45 -14.53
N GLU A 61 -17.28 16.68 -15.63
CA GLU A 61 -17.02 17.18 -16.99
C GLU A 61 -18.04 16.62 -18.01
N PRO A 62 -19.34 16.84 -17.83
CA PRO A 62 -20.35 16.36 -18.76
C PRO A 62 -20.33 17.14 -20.07
N GLN A 63 -20.49 16.44 -21.20
CA GLN A 63 -20.46 17.07 -22.52
C GLN A 63 -21.76 17.84 -22.86
N ASN A 64 -22.92 17.36 -22.39
CA ASN A 64 -24.23 17.84 -22.83
C ASN A 64 -25.13 18.29 -21.66
N SER A 65 -24.53 18.72 -20.55
CA SER A 65 -25.24 19.16 -19.35
C SER A 65 -24.30 19.93 -18.41
N LEU A 66 -24.83 20.47 -17.32
CA LEU A 66 -24.03 21.10 -16.27
C LEU A 66 -23.37 20.06 -15.36
N PRO A 67 -22.19 20.34 -14.78
CA PRO A 67 -21.55 19.44 -13.82
C PRO A 67 -22.38 19.30 -12.55
N VAL A 68 -22.47 18.08 -12.02
CA VAL A 68 -23.10 17.82 -10.71
C VAL A 68 -22.27 18.44 -9.59
N ILE A 69 -20.95 18.34 -9.71
CA ILE A 69 -19.99 18.99 -8.82
C ILE A 69 -18.98 19.72 -9.69
N GLY A 70 -18.99 21.05 -9.66
CA GLY A 70 -18.07 21.83 -10.47
C GLY A 70 -18.43 23.30 -10.49
N ARG A 71 -17.68 24.07 -11.28
CA ARG A 71 -17.97 25.47 -11.58
C ARG A 71 -18.45 25.55 -13.02
N PHE A 72 -19.41 26.44 -13.26
CA PHE A 72 -19.90 26.79 -14.59
C PHE A 72 -20.16 28.29 -14.61
N SER A 73 -20.15 28.87 -15.80
CA SER A 73 -20.41 30.28 -16.05
C SER A 73 -21.91 30.54 -16.24
N SER A 74 -22.31 31.81 -16.19
CA SER A 74 -23.69 32.19 -16.50
C SER A 74 -24.08 31.91 -17.96
N GLN A 75 -23.10 31.87 -18.87
CA GLN A 75 -23.32 31.54 -20.28
C GLN A 75 -23.68 30.06 -20.44
N ASP A 76 -23.03 29.17 -19.68
CA ASP A 76 -23.31 27.73 -19.69
C ASP A 76 -24.75 27.43 -19.27
N ILE A 77 -25.31 28.19 -18.32
CA ILE A 77 -26.71 28.03 -17.88
C ILE A 77 -27.68 28.42 -18.99
N GLN A 78 -27.37 29.50 -19.72
CA GLN A 78 -28.24 30.01 -20.79
C GLN A 78 -28.27 29.09 -22.02
N ALA A 79 -27.26 28.22 -22.18
CA ALA A 79 -27.21 27.24 -23.26
C ALA A 79 -28.26 26.13 -23.13
N PHE A 80 -28.87 25.94 -21.94
CA PHE A 80 -29.85 24.88 -21.71
C PHE A 80 -31.26 25.42 -21.51
N ALA A 81 -32.25 24.75 -22.12
CA ALA A 81 -33.65 24.99 -21.80
C ALA A 81 -33.92 24.63 -20.33
N LYS A 82 -34.82 25.39 -19.68
CA LYS A 82 -35.19 25.17 -18.28
C LYS A 82 -35.62 23.72 -18.04
N GLY A 83 -34.98 23.05 -17.09
CA GLY A 83 -35.23 21.64 -16.75
C GLY A 83 -34.44 20.63 -17.58
N LYS A 84 -33.59 21.06 -18.53
CA LYS A 84 -32.69 20.22 -19.35
C LYS A 84 -31.22 20.37 -18.96
N GLU A 85 -30.92 21.10 -17.90
CA GLU A 85 -29.56 21.39 -17.43
C GLU A 85 -28.83 20.16 -16.91
N PHE A 86 -29.57 19.13 -16.48
CA PHE A 86 -29.01 17.88 -15.94
C PHE A 86 -29.61 16.65 -16.63
N GLY A 87 -28.75 15.71 -17.01
CA GLY A 87 -29.15 14.41 -17.55
C GLY A 87 -29.81 13.49 -16.50
N PRO A 88 -30.46 12.39 -16.90
CA PRO A 88 -31.11 11.46 -15.99
C PRO A 88 -30.19 10.93 -14.88
N ILE A 89 -28.96 10.54 -15.23
CA ILE A 89 -27.94 10.06 -14.29
C ILE A 89 -27.52 11.15 -13.31
N GLN A 90 -27.35 12.37 -13.80
CA GLN A 90 -27.00 13.51 -12.96
C GLN A 90 -28.11 13.85 -11.96
N ARG A 91 -29.39 13.74 -12.35
CA ARG A 91 -30.51 13.94 -11.41
C ARG A 91 -30.51 12.88 -10.31
N MET A 92 -30.17 11.62 -10.63
CA MET A 92 -30.01 10.56 -9.63
C MET A 92 -28.86 10.88 -8.66
N LEU A 93 -27.71 11.32 -9.20
CA LEU A 93 -26.55 11.74 -8.41
C LEU A 93 -26.88 12.93 -7.50
N ILE A 94 -27.52 13.98 -8.04
CA ILE A 94 -27.95 15.15 -7.27
C ILE A 94 -28.89 14.74 -6.14
N THR A 95 -29.85 13.84 -6.41
CA THR A 95 -30.78 13.34 -5.40
C THR A 95 -30.06 12.59 -4.29
N LEU A 96 -29.09 11.73 -4.63
CA LEU A 96 -28.28 10.99 -3.66
C LEU A 96 -27.42 11.93 -2.80
N LEU A 97 -26.72 12.87 -3.43
CA LEU A 97 -25.78 13.77 -2.75
C LEU A 97 -26.51 14.84 -1.90
N SER A 98 -27.73 15.20 -2.30
CA SER A 98 -28.57 16.16 -1.58
C SER A 98 -29.33 15.54 -0.39
N SER A 99 -29.33 14.21 -0.23
CA SER A 99 -30.05 13.57 0.87
C SER A 99 -29.50 13.99 2.24
N SER A 100 -30.39 14.32 3.17
CA SER A 100 -30.04 14.69 4.55
C SER A 100 -29.62 13.49 5.40
N THR A 101 -30.08 12.30 5.03
CA THR A 101 -29.76 11.04 5.69
C THR A 101 -28.52 10.41 5.07
N TRP A 102 -27.70 9.77 5.91
CA TRP A 102 -26.63 8.83 5.51
C TRP A 102 -27.27 7.55 4.96
N SER A 103 -28.14 7.71 3.96
CA SER A 103 -29.06 6.68 3.53
C SER A 103 -28.31 5.61 2.78
N SER A 104 -28.62 4.34 3.08
CA SER A 104 -28.24 3.13 2.35
C SER A 104 -28.84 3.04 0.93
N ARG A 105 -28.98 4.18 0.24
CA ARG A 105 -29.55 4.30 -1.11
C ARG A 105 -28.46 4.18 -2.18
N GLU A 106 -27.19 4.20 -1.83
CA GLU A 106 -26.08 4.01 -2.77
C GLU A 106 -26.19 2.70 -3.57
N PRO A 107 -26.55 1.54 -2.99
CA PRO A 107 -26.72 0.30 -3.77
C PRO A 107 -27.84 0.42 -4.80
N GLN A 108 -28.98 1.00 -4.42
CA GLN A 108 -30.12 1.18 -5.32
C GLN A 108 -29.78 2.17 -6.45
N THR A 109 -29.15 3.28 -6.10
CA THR A 109 -28.69 4.28 -7.08
C THR A 109 -27.63 3.67 -8.01
N ALA A 110 -26.70 2.87 -7.48
CA ALA A 110 -25.70 2.17 -8.26
C ALA A 110 -26.34 1.20 -9.27
N VAL A 111 -27.36 0.43 -8.88
CA VAL A 111 -28.10 -0.46 -9.79
C VAL A 111 -28.74 0.34 -10.94
N MET A 112 -29.35 1.50 -10.64
CA MET A 112 -29.95 2.34 -11.67
C MET A 112 -28.91 2.92 -12.63
N ILE A 113 -27.81 3.43 -12.07
CA ILE A 113 -26.72 4.04 -12.85
C ILE A 113 -26.02 3.00 -13.72
N ILE A 114 -25.69 1.82 -13.17
CA ILE A 114 -24.99 0.78 -13.93
C ILE A 114 -25.87 0.15 -15.00
N SER A 115 -27.19 0.05 -14.75
CA SER A 115 -28.14 -0.39 -15.78
C SER A 115 -28.10 0.55 -16.99
N ASN A 116 -28.13 1.86 -16.74
CA ASN A 116 -28.04 2.85 -17.81
C ASN A 116 -26.68 2.85 -18.50
N TYR A 117 -25.58 2.66 -17.75
CA TYR A 117 -24.26 2.48 -18.34
C TYR A 117 -24.23 1.30 -19.30
N TYR A 118 -24.75 0.13 -18.91
CA TYR A 118 -24.78 -1.03 -19.81
C TYR A 118 -25.66 -0.82 -21.04
N GLU A 119 -26.80 -0.14 -20.90
CA GLU A 119 -27.67 0.16 -22.03
C GLU A 119 -27.03 1.07 -23.08
N ASN A 120 -26.12 1.96 -22.69
CA ASN A 120 -25.53 2.95 -23.59
C ASN A 120 -24.09 2.60 -24.01
N GLU A 121 -23.30 2.00 -23.12
CA GLU A 121 -21.85 1.82 -23.29
C GLU A 121 -21.44 0.34 -23.45
N CYS A 122 -22.30 -0.63 -23.08
CA CYS A 122 -21.99 -2.07 -23.11
C CYS A 122 -23.19 -2.92 -23.55
N LEU A 123 -23.57 -2.79 -24.82
CA LEU A 123 -24.74 -3.44 -25.41
C LEU A 123 -24.77 -4.97 -25.21
N GLU A 124 -23.62 -5.64 -25.22
CA GLU A 124 -23.50 -7.08 -24.97
C GLU A 124 -24.02 -7.47 -23.57
N VAL A 125 -23.63 -6.72 -22.54
CA VAL A 125 -24.09 -6.93 -21.16
C VAL A 125 -25.57 -6.61 -21.05
N SER A 126 -26.03 -5.52 -21.70
CA SER A 126 -27.45 -5.17 -21.72
C SER A 126 -28.30 -6.28 -22.35
N HIS A 127 -27.85 -6.86 -23.47
CA HIS A 127 -28.53 -7.97 -24.13
C HIS A 127 -28.57 -9.22 -23.25
N ALA A 128 -27.45 -9.57 -22.59
CA ALA A 128 -27.39 -10.72 -21.68
C ALA A 128 -28.31 -10.56 -20.45
N LEU A 129 -28.46 -9.33 -19.93
CA LEU A 129 -29.42 -9.03 -18.86
C LEU A 129 -30.87 -9.15 -19.35
N LYS A 130 -31.19 -8.62 -20.54
CA LYS A 130 -32.55 -8.63 -21.10
C LYS A 130 -33.00 -10.02 -21.55
N SER A 131 -32.08 -10.85 -22.01
CA SER A 131 -32.35 -12.23 -22.44
C SER A 131 -32.48 -13.23 -21.28
N GLY A 132 -32.23 -12.79 -20.04
CA GLY A 132 -32.23 -13.67 -18.86
C GLY A 132 -31.00 -14.57 -18.74
N GLN A 133 -29.98 -14.40 -19.60
CA GLN A 133 -28.70 -15.10 -19.49
C GLN A 133 -27.92 -14.70 -18.23
N LEU A 134 -28.16 -13.48 -17.72
CA LEU A 134 -27.65 -13.00 -16.45
C LEU A 134 -28.78 -12.80 -15.43
N PRO A 135 -28.53 -13.08 -14.14
CA PRO A 135 -29.37 -12.59 -13.05
C PRO A 135 -29.59 -11.07 -13.13
N ASP A 136 -30.67 -10.59 -12.52
CA ASP A 136 -30.91 -9.16 -12.44
C ASP A 136 -29.82 -8.43 -11.62
N LEU A 137 -29.63 -7.13 -11.90
CA LEU A 137 -28.61 -6.32 -11.25
C LEU A 137 -28.79 -6.16 -9.72
N ARG A 138 -30.02 -6.29 -9.20
CA ARG A 138 -30.26 -6.27 -7.75
C ARG A 138 -29.74 -7.56 -7.10
N SER A 139 -29.94 -8.69 -7.77
CA SER A 139 -29.38 -9.98 -7.35
C SER A 139 -27.85 -9.92 -7.28
N PHE A 140 -27.20 -9.27 -8.25
CA PHE A 140 -25.75 -9.01 -8.19
C PHE A 140 -25.34 -8.08 -7.05
N ALA A 141 -26.11 -7.03 -6.75
CA ALA A 141 -25.84 -6.16 -5.62
C ALA A 141 -25.94 -6.92 -4.28
N ILE A 142 -26.95 -7.79 -4.12
CA ILE A 142 -27.13 -8.64 -2.93
C ILE A 142 -25.98 -9.65 -2.81
N GLN A 143 -25.63 -10.32 -3.90
CA GLN A 143 -24.50 -11.26 -3.92
C GLN A 143 -23.18 -10.57 -3.61
N SER A 144 -22.95 -9.37 -4.13
CA SER A 144 -21.72 -8.61 -3.87
C SER A 144 -21.60 -8.13 -2.43
N LYS A 145 -22.71 -7.98 -1.70
CA LYS A 145 -22.69 -7.72 -0.26
C LYS A 145 -22.26 -8.95 0.54
N ASN A 146 -22.65 -10.13 0.07
CA ASN A 146 -22.47 -11.41 0.78
C ASN A 146 -21.16 -12.12 0.38
N SER A 147 -20.66 -11.85 -0.82
CA SER A 147 -19.38 -12.33 -1.31
C SER A 147 -18.36 -11.21 -1.18
N ASN A 148 -17.19 -11.51 -0.61
CA ASN A 148 -16.06 -10.58 -0.57
C ASN A 148 -15.48 -10.38 -1.99
N VAL A 149 -16.27 -9.84 -2.92
CA VAL A 149 -15.87 -9.61 -4.33
C VAL A 149 -14.64 -8.71 -4.34
N ARG A 150 -13.51 -9.23 -4.84
CA ARG A 150 -12.29 -8.45 -4.99
C ARG A 150 -12.38 -7.64 -6.28
N ILE A 151 -12.46 -6.32 -6.16
CA ILE A 151 -12.31 -5.41 -7.30
C ILE A 151 -10.81 -5.17 -7.50
N GLY A 152 -10.27 -5.62 -8.63
CA GLY A 152 -8.83 -5.67 -8.89
C GLY A 152 -8.11 -6.78 -8.12
N SER A 153 -6.79 -6.90 -8.28
CA SER A 153 -5.97 -7.86 -7.51
C SER A 153 -5.94 -7.54 -6.01
N GLY A 154 -6.45 -6.36 -5.61
CA GLY A 154 -6.27 -5.76 -4.30
C GLY A 154 -4.87 -5.14 -4.11
N PHE A 155 -3.90 -5.49 -4.95
CA PHE A 155 -2.54 -5.02 -4.87
C PHE A 155 -2.36 -3.83 -5.81
N ASP A 156 -1.95 -2.67 -5.28
CA ASP A 156 -1.56 -1.51 -6.08
C ASP A 156 -0.19 -1.77 -6.74
N GLU A 157 -0.15 -2.69 -7.71
CA GLU A 157 1.10 -3.14 -8.36
C GLU A 157 1.63 -2.12 -9.36
N ALA A 158 0.76 -1.36 -10.02
CA ALA A 158 1.17 -0.40 -11.04
C ALA A 158 2.02 0.74 -10.46
N SER A 159 1.81 1.10 -9.20
CA SER A 159 2.63 2.12 -8.54
C SER A 159 3.86 1.54 -7.85
N TRP A 160 3.91 0.22 -7.58
CA TRP A 160 4.91 -0.38 -6.69
C TRP A 160 6.30 -0.51 -7.31
N ILE A 161 7.32 -0.65 -6.46
CA ILE A 161 8.70 -0.81 -6.93
C ILE A 161 8.84 -2.17 -7.63
N GLN A 162 9.54 -2.19 -8.76
CA GLN A 162 9.78 -3.41 -9.55
C GLN A 162 11.17 -4.00 -9.30
N GLU A 163 12.09 -3.20 -8.76
CA GLU A 163 13.47 -3.59 -8.49
C GLU A 163 13.99 -2.92 -7.21
N LEU A 164 14.99 -3.55 -6.61
CA LEU A 164 15.74 -3.09 -5.47
C LEU A 164 17.21 -3.13 -5.88
N GLY A 165 17.72 -2.00 -6.37
CA GLY A 165 19.03 -1.96 -7.02
C GLY A 165 19.07 -2.94 -8.20
N ASN A 166 19.97 -3.92 -8.14
CA ASN A 166 20.14 -4.96 -9.15
C ASN A 166 19.30 -6.23 -8.92
N PHE A 167 18.32 -6.20 -8.01
CA PHE A 167 17.52 -7.37 -7.63
C PHE A 167 16.02 -7.15 -7.90
N PRO A 168 15.33 -8.05 -8.63
CA PRO A 168 13.94 -7.86 -8.99
C PRO A 168 12.99 -8.09 -7.80
N VAL A 169 11.95 -7.25 -7.70
CA VAL A 169 10.85 -7.40 -6.75
C VAL A 169 9.67 -8.07 -7.47
N ARG A 170 9.51 -9.38 -7.25
CA ARG A 170 8.46 -10.18 -7.91
C ARG A 170 7.06 -9.72 -7.47
N SER A 171 6.16 -9.52 -8.44
CA SER A 171 4.73 -9.19 -8.21
C SER A 171 4.05 -10.16 -7.24
N LEU A 172 3.17 -9.65 -6.37
CA LEU A 172 2.38 -10.47 -5.45
C LEU A 172 1.46 -11.45 -6.18
N GLN A 173 1.11 -11.14 -7.44
CA GLN A 173 0.29 -12.01 -8.26
C GLN A 173 1.01 -13.33 -8.60
N HIS A 174 2.33 -13.30 -8.70
CA HIS A 174 3.18 -14.45 -9.03
C HIS A 174 3.62 -15.25 -7.79
N LEU A 175 3.26 -14.83 -6.58
CA LEU A 175 3.50 -15.64 -5.38
C LEU A 175 2.50 -16.81 -5.30
N PRO A 176 2.87 -17.94 -4.69
CA PRO A 176 1.92 -19.01 -4.35
C PRO A 176 0.74 -18.48 -3.51
N GLU A 177 -0.47 -18.97 -3.74
CA GLU A 177 -1.71 -18.53 -3.04
C GLU A 177 -1.61 -18.64 -1.51
N SER A 178 -0.86 -19.61 -1.00
CA SER A 178 -0.57 -19.80 0.42
C SER A 178 0.28 -18.68 1.02
N LEU A 179 1.15 -18.07 0.23
CA LEU A 179 2.03 -16.97 0.61
C LEU A 179 1.44 -15.60 0.28
N LYS A 180 0.32 -15.55 -0.45
CA LYS A 180 -0.42 -14.30 -0.69
C LYS A 180 -1.05 -13.80 0.61
N PRO A 181 -1.03 -12.48 0.87
CA PRO A 181 -1.66 -11.89 2.04
C PRO A 181 -3.16 -12.18 2.07
N LYS A 182 -3.67 -12.64 3.23
CA LYS A 182 -5.11 -12.81 3.47
C LYS A 182 -5.66 -11.63 4.28
N PHE A 183 -6.89 -11.22 3.99
CA PHE A 183 -7.57 -10.06 4.60
C PHE A 183 -7.78 -10.19 6.13
N TYR A 184 -7.80 -11.41 6.67
CA TYR A 184 -8.02 -11.66 8.08
C TYR A 184 -6.68 -11.83 8.82
N THR A 185 -6.46 -10.91 9.74
CA THR A 185 -5.32 -10.77 10.63
C THR A 185 -5.09 -12.02 11.48
N ARG A 186 -4.27 -12.93 10.96
CA ARG A 186 -3.25 -13.69 11.71
C ARG A 186 -2.12 -13.94 10.72
N ASP A 187 -0.89 -13.56 11.07
CA ASP A 187 0.29 -14.02 10.32
C ASP A 187 0.38 -15.54 10.53
N ILE A 188 -0.31 -16.30 9.68
CA ILE A 188 -0.30 -17.78 9.70
C ILE A 188 1.16 -18.27 9.64
N LEU A 189 2.03 -17.52 8.96
CA LEU A 189 3.46 -17.79 8.86
C LEU A 189 4.19 -17.64 10.22
N ASN A 190 3.83 -16.66 11.05
CA ASN A 190 4.48 -16.46 12.37
C ASN A 190 4.02 -17.48 13.41
N GLU A 191 2.78 -17.97 13.33
CA GLU A 191 2.26 -18.98 14.26
C GLU A 191 2.82 -20.39 13.98
N ARG A 192 3.20 -20.68 12.72
CA ARG A 192 3.64 -22.02 12.29
C ARG A 192 5.15 -22.18 12.14
N ILE A 193 5.86 -21.09 11.87
CA ILE A 193 7.32 -21.08 11.75
C ILE A 193 7.90 -20.58 13.07
N PHE A 194 7.89 -21.43 14.09
CA PHE A 194 8.65 -21.19 15.33
C PHE A 194 10.13 -21.31 14.98
N VAL A 195 10.79 -20.19 14.72
CA VAL A 195 12.25 -20.16 14.62
C VAL A 195 12.83 -19.29 15.71
N ASN A 196 13.62 -19.96 16.55
CA ASN A 196 14.43 -19.36 17.59
C ASN A 196 15.70 -18.80 16.92
N LEU A 197 15.76 -17.49 16.74
CA LEU A 197 16.90 -16.75 16.16
C LEU A 197 18.16 -16.78 17.04
N GLY A 198 18.26 -17.70 17.99
CA GLY A 198 19.31 -17.67 19.01
C GLY A 198 19.43 -16.29 19.70
N PRO A 199 20.59 -15.96 20.28
CA PRO A 199 20.80 -14.74 21.05
C PRO A 199 20.80 -13.42 20.24
N SER A 200 20.63 -13.47 18.91
CA SER A 200 20.69 -12.28 18.02
C SER A 200 19.34 -11.54 17.82
N LYS A 201 18.21 -12.18 18.12
CA LYS A 201 16.85 -11.55 18.09
C LYS A 201 16.64 -10.47 19.15
N PRO A 202 17.06 -10.67 20.41
CA PRO A 202 17.00 -9.66 21.45
C PRO A 202 17.77 -8.41 21.03
N GLU A 203 19.03 -8.53 20.61
CA GLU A 203 19.90 -7.39 20.30
C GLU A 203 19.32 -6.42 19.26
N LEU A 204 18.83 -6.92 18.13
CA LEU A 204 18.21 -6.06 17.11
C LEU A 204 16.87 -5.49 17.57
N SER A 205 16.07 -6.27 18.32
CA SER A 205 14.82 -5.80 18.90
C SER A 205 15.07 -4.74 19.98
N ASP A 206 16.13 -4.89 20.75
CA ASP A 206 16.55 -4.00 21.84
C ASP A 206 17.10 -2.71 21.27
N ASN A 207 17.83 -2.73 20.14
CA ASN A 207 18.26 -1.52 19.45
C ASN A 207 17.07 -0.75 18.84
N ILE A 208 16.12 -1.45 18.21
CA ILE A 208 14.87 -0.83 17.75
C ILE A 208 14.12 -0.21 18.92
N LEU A 209 14.00 -0.94 20.04
CA LEU A 209 13.35 -0.45 21.25
C LEU A 209 14.10 0.74 21.85
N LYS A 210 15.43 0.73 21.86
CA LYS A 210 16.28 1.82 22.35
C LYS A 210 16.09 3.09 21.53
N ILE A 211 16.11 2.99 20.20
CA ILE A 211 15.87 4.13 19.29
C ILE A 211 14.45 4.68 19.44
N LEU A 212 13.47 3.79 19.59
CA LEU A 212 12.08 4.21 19.79
C LEU A 212 11.82 4.74 21.20
N SER A 213 12.57 4.29 22.21
CA SER A 213 12.43 4.72 23.61
C SER A 213 13.21 5.99 23.90
N ALA A 214 14.28 6.27 23.14
CA ALA A 214 15.01 7.52 23.19
C ALA A 214 14.04 8.70 23.12
N GLU A 215 14.24 9.65 24.04
CA GLU A 215 13.40 10.83 24.13
C GLU A 215 13.50 11.61 22.82
N LYS A 216 12.34 11.93 22.24
CA LYS A 216 12.30 12.89 21.13
C LYS A 216 12.87 14.21 21.68
N PRO A 217 13.76 14.90 20.97
CA PRO A 217 14.17 16.23 21.39
C PRO A 217 12.92 17.09 21.61
N SER A 218 12.88 17.77 22.76
CA SER A 218 11.78 18.63 23.19
C SER A 218 11.30 19.52 22.04
N MET A 219 9.97 19.60 21.86
CA MET A 219 9.31 20.37 20.79
C MET A 219 9.74 21.84 20.75
N TYR A 220 10.22 22.39 21.87
CA TYR A 220 10.63 23.79 22.00
C TYR A 220 12.06 24.06 21.48
N GLN A 221 12.87 23.00 21.31
CA GLN A 221 14.29 23.10 20.99
C GLN A 221 14.67 22.50 19.63
N SER A 222 13.71 22.36 18.70
CA SER A 222 13.99 21.77 17.38
C SER A 222 13.42 22.55 16.20
N PHE A 223 14.04 22.38 15.04
CA PHE A 223 13.53 22.78 13.73
C PHE A 223 13.11 21.52 12.95
N ASN A 224 11.98 21.59 12.23
CA ASN A 224 11.51 20.48 11.39
C ASN A 224 11.85 20.78 9.92
N PHE A 225 12.52 19.85 9.27
CA PHE A 225 12.67 19.79 7.83
C PHE A 225 11.73 18.72 7.26
N LYS A 226 11.07 19.08 6.15
CA LYS A 226 10.28 18.16 5.33
C LYS A 226 10.75 18.32 3.90
N PHE A 227 10.85 17.21 3.19
CA PHE A 227 11.18 17.24 1.77
C PHE A 227 10.10 18.02 1.01
N ASN A 228 10.53 18.85 0.06
CA ASN A 228 9.62 19.62 -0.80
C ASN A 228 8.75 18.70 -1.67
N ASP A 229 9.24 17.50 -2.00
CA ASP A 229 8.38 16.46 -2.55
C ASP A 229 7.48 15.89 -1.44
N SER A 230 6.23 16.36 -1.44
CA SER A 230 5.15 15.92 -0.55
C SER A 230 4.93 14.40 -0.50
N LYS A 231 5.55 13.63 -1.40
CA LYS A 231 5.41 12.18 -1.48
C LYS A 231 6.40 11.41 -0.63
N PHE A 232 7.54 11.99 -0.21
CA PHE A 232 8.53 11.28 0.60
C PHE A 232 8.22 11.43 2.10
N PRO A 233 7.78 10.36 2.78
CA PRO A 233 7.10 10.46 4.08
C PRO A 233 8.09 10.44 5.27
N VAL A 234 9.07 11.35 5.22
CA VAL A 234 10.13 11.49 6.21
C VAL A 234 10.13 12.91 6.79
N VAL A 235 10.35 13.00 8.09
CA VAL A 235 10.52 14.24 8.83
C VAL A 235 11.87 14.21 9.52
N ILE A 236 12.71 15.20 9.23
CA ILE A 236 14.01 15.38 9.87
C ILE A 236 13.88 16.50 10.90
N ARG A 237 14.41 16.28 12.11
CA ARG A 237 14.42 17.27 13.18
C ARG A 237 15.83 17.59 13.62
N PHE A 238 16.19 18.85 13.69
CA PHE A 238 17.49 19.28 14.19
C PHE A 238 17.38 19.84 15.60
N LYS A 239 18.37 19.56 16.45
CA LYS A 239 18.51 20.24 17.74
C LYS A 239 18.96 21.69 17.50
N LYS A 240 18.35 22.65 18.21
CA LYS A 240 18.70 24.09 18.12
C LYS A 240 20.10 24.41 18.61
N ARG A 241 20.65 23.59 19.51
CA ARG A 241 21.98 23.77 20.09
C ARG A 241 22.87 22.63 19.65
N ALA A 242 24.05 22.99 19.19
CA ALA A 242 25.13 22.04 18.98
C ALA A 242 25.52 21.35 20.31
N ASP A 243 26.11 20.17 20.21
CA ASP A 243 26.67 19.50 21.38
C ASP A 243 27.89 20.28 21.94
N ASN A 244 28.44 19.80 23.05
CA ASN A 244 29.61 20.41 23.71
C ASN A 244 30.86 20.47 22.79
N GLN A 245 30.84 19.77 21.65
CA GLN A 245 31.89 19.74 20.65
C GLN A 245 31.55 20.61 19.42
N GLY A 246 30.44 21.35 19.44
CA GLY A 246 30.03 22.22 18.35
C GLY A 246 29.30 21.51 17.20
N ARG A 247 28.98 20.21 17.33
CA ARG A 247 28.33 19.43 16.27
C ARG A 247 26.83 19.54 16.33
N ASN A 248 26.19 19.65 15.17
CA ASN A 248 24.74 19.67 15.06
C ASN A 248 24.18 18.24 15.01
N HIS A 249 23.16 17.98 15.81
CA HIS A 249 22.49 16.68 15.86
C HIS A 249 21.11 16.75 15.20
N GLY A 250 20.83 15.76 14.38
CA GLY A 250 19.56 15.57 13.70
C GLY A 250 18.87 14.29 14.15
N TRP A 251 17.58 14.19 13.85
CA TRP A 251 16.74 13.04 14.16
C TRP A 251 15.81 12.72 13.01
N VAL A 252 15.82 11.49 12.52
CA VAL A 252 14.93 11.01 11.46
C VAL A 252 13.69 10.35 12.06
N TRP A 253 12.51 10.74 11.56
CA TRP A 253 11.22 10.10 11.87
C TRP A 253 10.35 9.95 10.62
N LEU A 254 9.35 9.06 10.68
CA LEU A 254 8.44 8.81 9.57
C LEU A 254 7.06 9.46 9.77
N SER A 255 6.45 9.89 8.68
CA SER A 255 5.06 10.33 8.61
C SER A 255 4.20 9.35 7.82
N HIS A 256 2.89 9.41 7.98
CA HIS A 256 1.98 8.68 7.11
C HIS A 256 1.90 9.38 5.74
N THR A 257 1.97 8.62 4.65
CA THR A 257 1.96 9.18 3.29
C THR A 257 0.67 9.94 2.95
N ILE A 258 -0.47 9.54 3.53
CA ILE A 258 -1.80 10.10 3.18
C ILE A 258 -2.07 11.45 3.85
N ASN A 259 -1.75 11.57 5.15
CA ASN A 259 -2.13 12.73 5.96
C ASN A 259 -0.91 13.50 6.52
N GLN A 260 0.32 13.04 6.22
CA GLN A 260 1.57 13.63 6.66
C GLN A 260 1.71 13.79 8.19
N THR A 261 0.93 13.04 8.97
CA THR A 261 1.05 13.03 10.44
C THR A 261 2.17 12.09 10.86
N LEU A 262 2.91 12.46 11.91
CA LEU A 262 3.97 11.62 12.46
C LEU A 262 3.43 10.26 12.92
N MET A 263 4.13 9.19 12.56
CA MET A 263 3.75 7.85 12.98
C MET A 263 3.95 7.65 14.49
N ALA A 264 3.02 6.93 15.11
CA ALA A 264 3.13 6.53 16.51
C ALA A 264 4.25 5.49 16.69
N LYS A 265 4.95 5.54 17.84
CA LYS A 265 6.03 4.61 18.19
C LYS A 265 5.58 3.14 18.09
N LYS A 266 4.38 2.85 18.60
CA LYS A 266 3.78 1.51 18.58
C LYS A 266 3.55 0.98 17.17
N ASP A 267 3.04 1.82 16.27
CA ASP A 267 2.76 1.41 14.89
C ASP A 267 4.05 1.14 14.12
N LEU A 268 5.04 2.01 14.29
CA LEU A 268 6.36 1.86 13.71
C LEU A 268 7.04 0.56 14.17
N LEU A 269 7.02 0.32 15.49
CA LEU A 269 7.55 -0.90 16.10
C LEU A 269 6.87 -2.16 15.55
N ASN A 270 5.54 -2.16 15.48
CA ASN A 270 4.79 -3.31 15.01
C ASN A 270 5.11 -3.64 13.54
N LYS A 271 5.22 -2.62 12.68
CA LYS A 271 5.57 -2.82 11.27
C LYS A 271 7.00 -3.32 11.11
N LEU A 272 7.97 -2.77 11.84
CA LEU A 272 9.35 -3.23 11.83
C LEU A 272 9.49 -4.65 12.36
N LYS A 273 8.87 -4.98 13.52
CA LYS A 273 8.86 -6.34 14.06
C LYS A 273 8.29 -7.35 13.07
N ARG A 274 7.20 -6.97 12.38
CA ARG A 274 6.60 -7.83 11.36
C ARG A 274 7.54 -8.05 10.18
N PHE A 275 8.16 -6.99 9.67
CA PHE A 275 9.17 -7.10 8.61
C PHE A 275 10.31 -8.03 9.02
N MET A 276 10.90 -7.81 10.20
CA MET A 276 11.98 -8.64 10.73
C MET A 276 11.57 -10.11 10.90
N SER A 277 10.33 -10.37 11.29
CA SER A 277 9.81 -11.74 11.41
C SER A 277 9.75 -12.45 10.06
N HIS A 278 9.27 -11.78 9.01
CA HIS A 278 9.25 -12.35 7.65
C HIS A 278 10.66 -12.53 7.09
N LEU A 279 11.55 -11.60 7.38
CA LEU A 279 12.94 -11.68 6.98
C LEU A 279 13.62 -12.92 7.61
N ASN A 280 13.34 -13.15 8.89
CA ASN A 280 13.78 -14.35 9.58
C ASN A 280 13.20 -15.64 9.00
N ILE A 281 11.91 -15.64 8.60
CA ILE A 281 11.30 -16.78 7.93
C ILE A 281 12.08 -17.15 6.66
N CYS A 282 12.43 -16.15 5.84
CA CYS A 282 13.19 -16.37 4.60
C CYS A 282 14.56 -17.00 4.89
N HIS A 283 15.31 -16.40 5.81
CA HIS A 283 16.62 -16.89 6.23
C HIS A 283 16.56 -18.32 6.80
N SER A 284 15.59 -18.59 7.67
CA SER A 284 15.44 -19.88 8.34
C SER A 284 15.03 -21.00 7.40
N ALA A 285 14.13 -20.69 6.45
CA ALA A 285 13.72 -21.63 5.43
C ALA A 285 14.91 -22.03 4.55
N LEU A 286 15.75 -21.06 4.18
CA LEU A 286 16.97 -21.34 3.42
C LEU A 286 17.95 -22.20 4.21
N LEU A 287 18.25 -21.86 5.47
CA LEU A 287 19.15 -22.66 6.30
C LEU A 287 18.69 -24.09 6.47
N ARG A 288 17.37 -24.32 6.64
CA ARG A 288 16.80 -25.66 6.70
C ARG A 288 17.02 -26.40 5.39
N HIS A 289 16.68 -25.77 4.27
CA HIS A 289 16.86 -26.36 2.95
C HIS A 289 18.33 -26.73 2.67
N MET A 290 19.28 -25.89 3.08
CA MET A 290 20.71 -26.16 2.94
C MET A 290 21.17 -27.35 3.79
N LYS A 291 20.64 -27.49 5.01
CA LYS A 291 20.89 -28.67 5.87
C LYS A 291 20.36 -29.95 5.23
N ASP A 292 19.13 -29.90 4.71
CA ASP A 292 18.46 -31.05 4.10
C ASP A 292 19.16 -31.50 2.79
N THR A 293 19.74 -30.55 2.06
CA THR A 293 20.49 -30.80 0.81
C THR A 293 21.98 -31.11 1.03
N LYS A 294 22.46 -31.15 2.29
CA LYS A 294 23.88 -31.34 2.66
C LYS A 294 24.83 -30.36 1.96
N SER A 295 24.38 -29.14 1.72
CA SER A 295 25.24 -28.09 1.18
C SER A 295 26.25 -27.67 2.25
N GLU A 296 27.54 -27.88 2.01
CA GLU A 296 28.59 -27.43 2.93
C GLU A 296 28.68 -25.91 2.95
N ILE A 297 28.31 -25.29 4.07
CA ILE A 297 28.51 -23.86 4.28
C ILE A 297 29.80 -23.67 5.08
N ARG A 298 30.74 -22.91 4.53
CA ARG A 298 32.01 -22.59 5.19
C ARG A 298 31.91 -21.46 6.25
N PHE A 299 30.74 -20.86 6.46
CA PHE A 299 30.54 -19.75 7.41
C PHE A 299 29.12 -19.68 7.97
N GLU A 300 28.96 -19.08 9.15
CA GLU A 300 27.65 -18.86 9.77
C GLU A 300 26.92 -17.68 9.09
N LEU A 301 25.88 -17.95 8.28
CA LEU A 301 25.11 -16.88 7.60
C LEU A 301 24.48 -15.85 8.56
N GLN A 302 24.03 -16.31 9.72
CA GLN A 302 23.10 -15.56 10.56
C GLN A 302 23.72 -14.29 11.15
N PRO A 303 24.93 -14.31 11.78
CA PRO A 303 25.53 -13.10 12.33
C PRO A 303 25.81 -12.04 11.25
N TYR A 304 26.28 -12.44 10.06
CA TYR A 304 26.52 -11.50 8.96
C TYR A 304 25.25 -10.83 8.47
N PHE A 305 24.18 -11.61 8.32
CA PHE A 305 22.91 -11.08 7.87
C PHE A 305 22.30 -10.08 8.87
N ILE A 306 22.29 -10.44 10.15
CA ILE A 306 21.76 -9.57 11.20
C ILE A 306 22.60 -8.31 11.34
N ASN A 307 23.93 -8.43 11.33
CA ASN A 307 24.82 -7.27 11.38
C ASN A 307 24.62 -6.35 10.16
N TRP A 308 24.49 -6.92 8.97
CA TRP A 308 24.22 -6.13 7.76
C TRP A 308 22.87 -5.39 7.85
N ILE A 309 21.79 -6.06 8.25
CA ILE A 309 20.49 -5.41 8.45
C ILE A 309 20.61 -4.29 9.48
N HIS A 310 21.29 -4.55 10.60
CA HIS A 310 21.52 -3.54 11.62
C HIS A 310 22.21 -2.31 11.03
N GLN A 311 23.27 -2.52 10.24
CA GLN A 311 24.01 -1.45 9.58
C GLN A 311 23.14 -0.67 8.59
N VAL A 312 22.39 -1.37 7.74
CA VAL A 312 21.51 -0.74 6.74
C VAL A 312 20.40 0.09 7.39
N LEU A 313 19.87 -0.35 8.53
CA LEU A 313 18.76 0.33 9.20
C LEU A 313 19.24 1.51 10.06
N PHE A 314 20.36 1.36 10.76
CA PHE A 314 20.73 2.25 11.86
C PHE A 314 22.14 2.82 11.78
N ASP A 315 23.03 2.21 11.02
CA ASP A 315 24.40 2.70 10.94
C ASP A 315 24.51 3.74 9.83
N VAL A 316 25.08 4.89 10.18
CA VAL A 316 25.27 6.08 9.32
C VAL A 316 26.53 5.85 8.47
N ASN A 317 26.66 4.67 7.88
CA ASN A 317 27.82 4.37 7.04
C ASN A 317 27.67 5.10 5.69
N GLN A 318 28.73 5.81 5.29
CA GLN A 318 28.89 6.44 3.97
C GLN A 318 27.94 7.61 3.65
N ASN A 319 27.88 8.63 4.52
CA ASN A 319 27.14 9.87 4.25
C ASN A 319 25.62 9.69 4.06
N LYS A 320 25.05 8.58 4.55
CA LYS A 320 23.60 8.29 4.50
C LYS A 320 22.94 8.50 5.85
N LEU A 321 21.67 8.87 5.83
CA LEU A 321 20.85 9.02 7.01
C LEU A 321 20.41 7.65 7.57
N PRO A 322 20.19 7.52 8.88
CA PRO A 322 19.58 6.32 9.44
C PRO A 322 18.11 6.25 9.04
N LEU A 323 17.52 5.04 9.01
CA LEU A 323 16.08 4.87 8.76
C LEU A 323 15.26 5.62 9.83
N LEU A 324 15.72 5.54 11.07
CA LEU A 324 15.12 6.12 12.27
C LEU A 324 16.23 6.41 13.28
N GLY A 325 16.11 7.52 13.99
CA GLY A 325 16.99 7.83 15.12
C GLY A 325 17.87 9.05 14.89
N GLU A 326 18.86 9.18 15.77
CA GLU A 326 19.79 10.30 15.80
C GLU A 326 20.89 10.15 14.75
N PHE A 327 21.34 11.28 14.20
CA PHE A 327 22.54 11.37 13.38
C PHE A 327 23.28 12.68 13.66
N VAL A 328 24.56 12.70 13.33
CA VAL A 328 25.39 13.90 13.42
C VAL A 328 25.49 14.53 12.03
N LEU A 329 25.25 15.83 11.95
CA LEU A 329 25.42 16.59 10.72
C LEU A 329 26.91 16.91 10.52
N GLU A 330 27.45 16.56 9.36
CA GLU A 330 28.82 16.92 8.99
C GLU A 330 28.98 18.43 8.81
N ASP A 331 30.17 18.93 9.12
CA ASP A 331 30.50 20.36 9.02
C ASP A 331 30.26 20.88 7.60
N GLY A 332 29.49 21.96 7.48
CA GLY A 332 29.19 22.63 6.20
C GLY A 332 27.98 22.13 5.42
N LYS A 333 27.31 21.04 5.84
CA LYS A 333 26.03 20.63 5.22
C LYS A 333 24.87 21.53 5.69
N SER A 334 24.10 22.05 4.73
CA SER A 334 22.88 22.82 5.01
C SER A 334 21.69 21.88 5.24
N MET A 335 20.70 22.33 6.02
CA MET A 335 19.44 21.58 6.18
C MET A 335 18.69 21.42 4.86
N ASP A 336 18.85 22.37 3.93
CA ASP A 336 18.15 22.35 2.64
C ASP A 336 18.84 21.45 1.61
N SER A 337 19.99 20.85 1.94
CA SER A 337 20.69 19.95 1.01
C SER A 337 20.18 18.50 1.07
N PHE A 338 19.28 18.18 2.01
CA PHE A 338 18.79 16.81 2.14
C PHE A 338 17.85 16.42 1.01
N SER A 339 18.06 15.22 0.47
CA SER A 339 17.29 14.60 -0.60
C SER A 339 16.93 13.14 -0.24
N PRO A 340 15.90 12.54 -0.88
CA PRO A 340 15.59 11.12 -0.68
C PRO A 340 16.80 10.18 -0.92
N GLU A 341 17.75 10.61 -1.74
CA GLU A 341 18.99 9.92 -2.07
C GLU A 341 19.95 9.81 -0.88
N ASP A 342 19.76 10.60 0.18
CA ASP A 342 20.49 10.46 1.45
C ASP A 342 20.06 9.23 2.24
N PHE A 343 19.00 8.54 1.83
CA PHE A 343 18.65 7.22 2.33
C PHE A 343 19.15 6.17 1.35
N ASN A 344 19.66 5.05 1.85
CA ASN A 344 20.01 3.92 0.99
C ASN A 344 18.75 3.26 0.39
N GLU A 345 18.93 2.43 -0.65
CA GLU A 345 17.80 1.88 -1.42
C GLU A 345 16.90 0.98 -0.58
N ILE A 346 17.47 0.21 0.33
CA ILE A 346 16.73 -0.62 1.29
C ILE A 346 15.91 0.27 2.22
N GLN A 347 16.49 1.35 2.74
CA GLN A 347 15.79 2.31 3.59
C GLN A 347 14.64 2.97 2.83
N ARG A 348 14.83 3.41 1.59
CA ARG A 348 13.75 3.99 0.77
C ARG A 348 12.61 2.98 0.55
N LEU A 349 12.92 1.72 0.28
CA LEU A 349 11.93 0.66 0.17
C LEU A 349 11.18 0.44 1.50
N LEU A 350 11.90 0.41 2.62
CA LEU A 350 11.32 0.23 3.95
C LEU A 350 10.48 1.43 4.39
N ILE A 351 10.90 2.66 4.09
CA ILE A 351 10.10 3.87 4.29
C ILE A 351 8.77 3.70 3.56
N ARG A 352 8.81 3.37 2.27
CA ARG A 352 7.61 3.15 1.46
C ARG A 352 6.71 2.03 2.01
N LEU A 353 7.29 0.93 2.47
CA LEU A 353 6.57 -0.17 3.10
C LEU A 353 5.91 0.27 4.41
N ILE A 354 6.68 0.88 5.31
CA ILE A 354 6.28 1.21 6.67
C ILE A 354 5.23 2.32 6.70
N THR A 355 5.33 3.32 5.84
CA THR A 355 4.38 4.45 5.83
C THR A 355 3.09 4.12 5.09
N SER A 356 3.07 3.04 4.29
CA SER A 356 1.88 2.56 3.58
C SER A 356 0.80 2.03 4.53
N HIS A 357 -0.47 2.34 4.22
CA HIS A 357 -1.62 1.81 4.95
C HIS A 357 -1.76 0.29 4.75
N ASN A 358 -1.36 -0.22 3.58
CA ASN A 358 -1.45 -1.64 3.22
C ASN A 358 -0.12 -2.37 3.41
N SER A 359 0.73 -1.90 4.34
CA SER A 359 2.08 -2.46 4.58
C SER A 359 2.05 -3.97 4.81
N HIS A 360 1.02 -4.46 5.50
CA HIS A 360 0.83 -5.88 5.78
C HIS A 360 0.78 -6.77 4.53
N TRP A 361 0.31 -6.26 3.39
CA TRP A 361 0.21 -7.05 2.16
C TRP A 361 1.54 -7.21 1.45
N ARG A 362 2.46 -6.26 1.68
CA ARG A 362 3.76 -6.25 1.00
C ARG A 362 4.90 -6.68 1.92
N THR A 363 4.65 -6.90 3.20
CA THR A 363 5.71 -7.18 4.18
C THR A 363 6.51 -8.43 3.81
N PHE A 364 5.84 -9.52 3.42
CA PHE A 364 6.52 -10.74 3.01
C PHE A 364 7.29 -10.58 1.70
N GLN A 365 6.67 -10.00 0.67
CA GLN A 365 7.31 -9.70 -0.62
C GLN A 365 8.58 -8.86 -0.44
N VAL A 366 8.50 -7.80 0.36
CA VAL A 366 9.65 -6.92 0.64
C VAL A 366 10.71 -7.66 1.45
N ALA A 367 10.34 -8.45 2.46
CA ALA A 367 11.31 -9.25 3.20
C ALA A 367 12.06 -10.23 2.29
N LEU A 368 11.34 -10.93 1.41
CA LEU A 368 11.94 -11.88 0.49
C LEU A 368 12.85 -11.19 -0.55
N SER A 369 12.48 -9.99 -0.99
CA SER A 369 13.30 -9.17 -1.89
C SER A 369 14.58 -8.65 -1.21
N VAL A 370 14.47 -8.14 0.02
CA VAL A 370 15.63 -7.66 0.80
C VAL A 370 16.60 -8.79 1.11
N PHE A 371 16.08 -9.98 1.44
CA PHE A 371 16.92 -11.16 1.67
C PHE A 371 17.65 -11.61 0.38
N GLY A 372 16.95 -11.60 -0.76
CA GLY A 372 17.54 -11.95 -2.06
C GLY A 372 18.61 -10.95 -2.49
N TYR A 373 18.34 -9.65 -2.32
CA TYR A 373 19.31 -8.59 -2.53
C TYR A 373 20.57 -8.79 -1.68
N TRP A 374 20.41 -9.10 -0.39
CA TRP A 374 21.55 -9.35 0.49
C TRP A 374 22.35 -10.57 0.04
N LEU A 375 21.70 -11.69 -0.25
CA LEU A 375 22.38 -12.89 -0.73
C LEU A 375 23.18 -12.59 -2.01
N LYS A 376 22.55 -11.93 -2.99
CA LYS A 376 23.18 -11.62 -4.28
C LYS A 376 24.38 -10.68 -4.13
N ASN A 377 24.25 -9.62 -3.34
CA ASN A 377 25.24 -8.54 -3.29
C ASN A 377 26.31 -8.71 -2.19
N MET A 378 25.94 -9.33 -1.06
CA MET A 378 26.84 -9.48 0.09
C MET A 378 27.34 -10.91 0.26
N ALA A 379 26.53 -11.90 -0.14
CA ALA A 379 26.89 -13.32 -0.09
C ALA A 379 26.98 -13.94 -1.50
N GLY A 380 27.45 -13.18 -2.50
CA GLY A 380 27.33 -13.54 -3.92
C GLY A 380 27.88 -14.93 -4.28
N LEU A 381 28.96 -15.38 -3.63
CA LEU A 381 29.47 -16.75 -3.80
C LEU A 381 28.44 -17.81 -3.42
N LEU A 382 27.78 -17.62 -2.27
CA LEU A 382 26.71 -18.50 -1.81
C LEU A 382 25.48 -18.40 -2.72
N TYR A 383 25.12 -17.19 -3.14
CA TYR A 383 24.01 -16.98 -4.05
C TYR A 383 24.21 -17.78 -5.36
N ASN A 384 25.38 -17.68 -5.97
CA ASN A 384 25.71 -18.38 -7.21
C ASN A 384 25.82 -19.90 -7.04
N GLN A 385 26.08 -20.40 -5.83
CA GLN A 385 26.06 -21.83 -5.52
C GLN A 385 24.63 -22.38 -5.42
N LEU A 386 23.71 -21.57 -4.89
CA LEU A 386 22.33 -21.98 -4.60
C LEU A 386 21.36 -21.68 -5.75
N PHE A 387 21.64 -20.65 -6.53
CA PHE A 387 20.74 -20.10 -7.54
C PHE A 387 21.53 -19.72 -8.80
N LYS A 388 21.03 -20.13 -9.97
CA LYS A 388 21.56 -19.75 -11.28
C LYS A 388 21.23 -18.30 -11.63
N ASN A 389 20.07 -17.82 -11.20
CA ASN A 389 19.56 -16.48 -11.48
C ASN A 389 18.47 -16.07 -10.47
N ASP A 390 18.00 -14.83 -10.61
CA ASP A 390 17.02 -14.23 -9.71
C ASP A 390 15.65 -14.93 -9.76
N GLU A 391 15.24 -15.45 -10.91
CA GLU A 391 13.98 -16.20 -11.02
C GLU A 391 14.05 -17.53 -10.27
N GLU A 392 15.17 -18.24 -10.37
CA GLU A 392 15.39 -19.49 -9.64
C GLU A 392 15.45 -19.26 -8.12
N TYR A 393 16.03 -18.14 -7.67
CA TYR A 393 15.95 -17.72 -6.28
C TYR A 393 14.50 -17.62 -5.81
N TRP A 394 13.67 -16.89 -6.55
CA TRP A 394 12.28 -16.69 -6.15
C TRP A 394 11.49 -18.00 -6.15
N ASP A 395 11.68 -18.86 -7.15
CA ASP A 395 11.00 -20.14 -7.26
C ASP A 395 11.39 -21.10 -6.13
N ILE A 396 12.69 -21.22 -5.84
CA ILE A 396 13.18 -22.08 -4.75
C ILE A 396 12.71 -21.55 -3.40
N LEU A 397 12.92 -20.26 -3.10
CA LEU A 397 12.58 -19.71 -1.79
C LEU A 397 11.07 -19.75 -1.52
N THR A 398 10.25 -19.40 -2.50
CA THR A 398 8.79 -19.48 -2.33
C THR A 398 8.35 -20.93 -2.13
N LYS A 399 8.91 -21.89 -2.86
CA LYS A 399 8.61 -23.32 -2.70
C LYS A 399 9.02 -23.87 -1.33
N ILE A 400 10.22 -23.54 -0.83
CA ILE A 400 10.67 -24.04 0.47
C ILE A 400 9.87 -23.40 1.61
N ILE A 401 9.52 -22.11 1.52
CA ILE A 401 8.70 -21.45 2.54
C ILE A 401 7.25 -21.98 2.50
N ASP A 402 6.71 -22.23 1.31
CA ASP A 402 5.37 -22.78 1.13
C ASP A 402 5.26 -24.22 1.67
N SER A 403 6.23 -25.09 1.33
CA SER A 403 6.24 -26.48 1.81
C SER A 403 6.40 -26.58 3.34
N VAL A 404 7.06 -25.62 3.98
CA VAL A 404 7.11 -25.50 5.44
C VAL A 404 5.78 -25.02 6.04
N SER A 405 5.01 -24.25 5.28
CA SER A 405 3.70 -23.72 5.72
C SER A 405 2.59 -24.77 5.67
N TYR A 406 2.77 -25.80 4.83
CA TYR A 406 1.89 -26.95 4.65
C TYR A 406 2.72 -28.24 4.46
N PRO A 407 3.18 -28.90 5.55
CA PRO A 407 3.72 -30.24 5.42
C PRO A 407 2.59 -31.12 4.89
N TYR A 408 2.71 -31.59 3.65
CA TYR A 408 1.85 -32.65 3.13
C TYR A 408 1.87 -33.80 4.14
N ASN A 409 0.68 -34.25 4.57
CA ASN A 409 0.51 -35.53 5.23
C ASN A 409 1.05 -36.62 4.30
N LYS A 410 2.33 -36.96 4.44
CA LYS A 410 2.86 -38.25 4.01
C LYS A 410 2.45 -39.26 5.08
N THR A 411 1.20 -39.70 5.02
CA THR A 411 0.82 -41.00 5.56
C THR A 411 0.98 -42.00 4.44
N SER A 412 1.95 -42.89 4.64
CA SER A 412 2.13 -44.16 3.94
C SER A 412 0.87 -45.01 3.94
#